data_AF-A0A7R9M0Q7-F1
#
_entry.id   AF-A0A7R9M0Q7-F1
#
_cell.length_a   1.000
_cell.length_b   1.000
_cell.length_c   1.000
_cell.angle_alpha   90.00
_cell.angle_beta   90.00
_cell.angle_gamma   90.00
#
_symmetry.space_group_name_H-M   'P 1'
#
loop_
_entity.id
_entity.type
_entity.pdbx_description
1 polymer ?
#
loop_
_entity_poly.entity_id
_entity_poly.type
_entity_poly.pdbx_seq_one_letter_code
_entity_poly.pdbx_strand_id
1 'polypeptide(L)'
;NKKVRNQLGGYVTHLYNRIQNGVVKGIHIKAHEEEKEKNESFIPKVGVLDVEKIIVDSVTYGMIEHYNIEGDSGQLDVNIHILSNFKD
;
A
#
# COMPACT_ATOMS: atom_id res chain seq x y z
N ASN A 1 43.35 -20.87 9.40
CA ASN A 1 42.74 -22.19 9.68
C ASN A 1 41.64 -22.47 8.64
N LYS A 2 41.71 -23.58 7.89
CA LYS A 2 40.84 -23.90 6.74
C LYS A 2 39.34 -23.96 7.13
N LYS A 3 39.04 -24.44 8.34
CA LYS A 3 37.68 -24.61 8.86
C LYS A 3 36.92 -23.28 8.94
N VAL A 4 37.53 -22.25 9.53
CA VAL A 4 36.92 -20.92 9.70
C VAL A 4 36.66 -20.24 8.37
N ARG A 5 37.60 -20.34 7.42
CA ARG A 5 37.42 -19.79 6.07
C ARG A 5 36.23 -20.42 5.34
N ASN A 6 36.07 -21.73 5.46
CA ASN A 6 34.94 -22.43 4.83
C ASN A 6 33.60 -22.06 5.46
N GLN A 7 33.57 -21.84 6.79
CA GLN A 7 32.38 -21.35 7.48
C GLN A 7 32.01 -19.93 7.04
N LEU A 8 32.99 -19.03 6.94
CA LEU A 8 32.79 -17.67 6.44
C LEU A 8 32.30 -17.67 4.99
N GLY A 9 32.93 -18.46 4.12
CA GLY A 9 32.52 -18.61 2.72
C GLY A 9 31.08 -19.11 2.60
N GLY A 10 30.71 -20.16 3.36
CA GLY A 10 29.35 -20.68 3.38
C GLY A 10 28.32 -19.66 3.86
N TYR A 11 28.65 -18.88 4.90
CA TYR A 11 27.78 -17.81 5.38
C TYR A 11 27.57 -16.72 4.32
N VAL A 12 28.65 -16.27 3.66
CA VAL A 12 28.59 -15.24 2.61
C VAL A 12 27.77 -15.74 1.41
N THR A 13 27.97 -16.98 0.95
CA THR A 13 27.18 -17.54 -0.15
C THR A 13 25.71 -17.67 0.21
N HIS A 14 25.41 -18.13 1.42
CA HIS A 14 24.03 -18.23 1.89
C HIS A 14 23.37 -16.84 1.98
N LEU A 15 24.11 -15.84 2.44
CA LEU A 15 23.65 -14.46 2.53
C LEU A 15 23.36 -13.85 1.16
N TYR A 16 24.26 -14.07 0.21
CA TYR A 16 24.10 -13.59 -1.17
C TYR A 16 22.82 -14.16 -1.81
N ASN A 17 22.57 -15.47 -1.68
CA ASN A 17 21.35 -16.09 -2.20
C ASN A 17 20.08 -15.51 -1.58
N ARG A 18 20.12 -15.07 -0.32
CA ARG A 18 18.97 -14.43 0.33
C ARG A 18 18.74 -13.02 -0.19
N ILE A 19 19.80 -12.24 -0.37
CA ILE A 19 19.75 -10.88 -0.93
C ILE A 19 19.15 -10.89 -2.35
N GLN A 20 19.50 -11.88 -3.16
CA GLN A 20 18.95 -12.03 -4.51
C GLN A 20 17.43 -12.29 -4.52
N ASN A 21 16.91 -12.96 -3.50
CA ASN A 21 15.47 -13.24 -3.38
C ASN A 21 14.69 -12.10 -2.70
N GLY A 22 15.38 -11.14 -2.06
CA GLY A 22 14.75 -9.99 -1.43
C GLY A 22 15.54 -9.42 -0.25
N VAL A 23 14.92 -8.48 0.45
CA VAL A 23 15.55 -7.75 1.55
C VAL A 23 15.76 -8.67 2.76
N VAL A 24 16.99 -8.70 3.26
CA VAL A 24 17.35 -9.45 4.46
C VAL A 24 17.33 -8.53 5.68
N LYS A 25 16.57 -8.92 6.73
CA LYS A 25 16.53 -8.17 8.00
C LYS A 25 17.94 -7.96 8.57
N GLY A 26 18.26 -6.72 8.95
CA GLY A 26 19.53 -6.35 9.56
C GLY A 26 20.68 -6.11 8.58
N ILE A 27 20.41 -6.05 7.27
CA ILE A 27 21.39 -5.70 6.24
C ILE A 27 20.90 -4.48 5.48
N HIS A 28 21.74 -3.45 5.43
CA HIS A 28 21.50 -2.23 4.67
C HIS A 28 22.29 -2.31 3.37
N ILE A 29 21.58 -2.22 2.24
CA ILE A 29 22.16 -2.25 0.89
C ILE A 29 21.60 -1.05 0.14
N LYS A 30 22.50 -0.21 -0.37
CA LYS A 30 22.15 1.02 -1.10
C LYS A 30 21.16 0.79 -2.24
N ALA A 31 21.33 -0.31 -2.99
CA ALA A 31 20.42 -0.66 -4.09
C ALA A 31 18.98 -0.93 -3.62
N HIS A 32 18.79 -1.58 -2.46
CA HIS A 32 17.47 -1.80 -1.90
C HIS A 32 16.85 -0.50 -1.37
N GLU A 33 17.66 0.42 -0.87
CA GLU A 33 17.20 1.75 -0.44
C GLU A 33 16.74 2.59 -1.63
N GLU A 34 17.47 2.58 -2.74
CA GLU A 34 17.08 3.28 -3.98
C GLU A 34 15.81 2.69 -4.62
N GLU A 35 15.63 1.35 -4.60
CA GLU A 35 14.36 0.73 -5.00
C GLU A 35 13.22 1.10 -4.05
N LYS A 36 13.47 1.11 -2.74
CA LYS A 36 12.49 1.49 -1.74
C LYS A 36 12.05 2.94 -1.96
N GLU A 37 12.98 3.86 -2.20
CA GLU A 37 12.68 5.27 -2.46
C GLU A 37 11.86 5.45 -3.75
N LYS A 38 12.17 4.68 -4.81
CA LYS A 38 11.34 4.65 -6.04
C LYS A 38 9.94 4.12 -5.81
N ASN A 39 9.81 3.07 -5.00
CA ASN A 39 8.51 2.47 -4.67
C ASN A 39 7.69 3.36 -3.75
N GLU A 40 8.31 4.04 -2.78
CA GLU A 40 7.66 4.96 -1.85
C GLU A 40 7.26 6.28 -2.53
N SER A 41 8.05 6.75 -3.49
CA SER A 41 7.73 7.94 -4.31
C SER A 41 6.75 7.65 -5.45
N PHE A 42 6.31 6.40 -5.61
CA PHE A 42 5.39 6.03 -6.68
C PHE A 42 4.00 6.65 -6.44
N ILE A 43 3.67 7.66 -7.24
CA ILE A 43 2.33 8.24 -7.31
C ILE A 43 1.60 7.61 -8.50
N PRO A 44 0.46 6.93 -8.29
CA PRO A 44 -0.31 6.35 -9.37
C PRO A 44 -0.89 7.44 -10.28
N LYS A 45 -1.09 7.11 -11.56
CA LYS A 45 -1.66 8.06 -12.55
C LYS A 45 -3.11 8.43 -12.26
N VAL A 46 -3.87 7.51 -11.68
CA VAL A 46 -5.27 7.71 -11.30
C VAL A 46 -5.35 7.59 -9.78
N GLY A 47 -5.89 8.60 -9.13
CA GLY A 47 -6.16 8.56 -7.70
C GLY A 47 -7.32 7.62 -7.44
N VAL A 48 -7.23 6.79 -6.40
CA VAL A 48 -8.37 5.95 -5.97
C VAL A 48 -9.58 6.81 -5.57
N LEU A 49 -9.33 8.05 -5.17
CA LEU A 49 -10.34 9.04 -4.80
C LEU A 49 -10.86 9.86 -5.98
N ASP A 50 -10.24 9.74 -7.16
CA ASP A 50 -10.66 10.43 -8.38
C ASP A 50 -11.82 9.66 -9.03
N VAL A 51 -12.95 9.67 -8.34
CA VAL A 51 -14.19 9.05 -8.78
C VAL A 51 -15.20 10.14 -9.12
N GLU A 52 -15.89 10.01 -10.25
CA GLU A 52 -16.93 10.97 -10.68
C GLU A 52 -18.11 11.03 -9.68
N LYS A 53 -18.27 9.97 -8.87
CA LYS A 53 -19.41 9.75 -8.01
C LYS A 53 -19.02 9.11 -6.69
N ILE A 54 -19.32 9.80 -5.59
CA ILE A 54 -19.15 9.25 -4.24
C ILE A 54 -20.52 8.73 -3.79
N ILE A 55 -20.56 7.43 -3.46
CA ILE A 55 -21.75 6.80 -2.92
C ILE A 55 -21.74 6.98 -1.40
N VAL A 56 -22.82 7.55 -0.86
CA VAL A 56 -22.93 7.88 0.56
C VAL A 56 -24.21 7.26 1.12
N ASP A 57 -24.13 6.73 2.34
CA ASP A 57 -25.28 6.22 3.09
C ASP A 57 -26.19 7.38 3.54
N SER A 58 -27.48 7.09 3.75
CA SER A 58 -28.48 8.10 4.11
C SER A 58 -28.18 8.86 5.41
N VAL A 59 -27.60 8.17 6.40
CA VAL A 59 -27.20 8.77 7.68
C VAL A 59 -26.05 9.75 7.49
N THR A 60 -25.04 9.35 6.70
CA THR A 60 -23.85 10.18 6.44
C THR A 60 -24.21 11.39 5.59
N TYR A 61 -25.17 11.28 4.66
CA TYR A 61 -25.69 12.42 3.90
C TYR A 61 -26.30 13.48 4.82
N GLY A 62 -27.15 13.08 5.78
CA GLY A 62 -27.72 14.00 6.77
C GLY A 62 -26.68 14.65 7.69
N MET A 63 -25.58 13.94 8.00
CA MET A 63 -24.45 14.52 8.72
C MET A 63 -23.74 15.60 7.89
N ILE A 64 -23.49 15.35 6.60
CA ILE A 64 -22.85 16.31 5.69
C ILE A 64 -23.67 17.61 5.59
N GLU A 65 -24.99 17.47 5.45
CA GLU A 65 -25.92 18.60 5.43
C GLU A 65 -25.90 19.38 6.76
N HIS A 66 -25.88 18.69 7.91
CA HIS A 66 -25.82 19.33 9.21
C HIS A 66 -24.53 20.12 9.46
N TYR A 67 -23.40 19.62 8.96
CA TYR A 67 -22.10 20.30 9.07
C TYR A 67 -21.87 21.36 7.98
N ASN A 68 -22.83 21.57 7.07
CA ASN A 68 -22.76 22.52 5.95
C ASN A 68 -21.49 22.35 5.11
N ILE A 69 -21.10 21.10 4.85
CA ILE A 69 -19.94 20.76 4.03
C ILE A 69 -20.42 20.64 2.59
N GLU A 70 -20.06 21.62 1.77
CA GLU A 70 -20.33 21.62 0.33
C GLU A 70 -19.12 21.05 -0.42
N GLY A 71 -19.33 20.00 -1.23
CA GLY A 71 -18.31 19.43 -2.10
C GLY A 71 -18.34 20.08 -3.49
N ASP A 72 -17.17 20.21 -4.12
CA ASP A 72 -17.10 20.56 -5.55
C ASP A 72 -17.71 19.41 -6.35
N SER A 73 -18.65 19.73 -7.22
CA SER A 73 -19.73 18.85 -7.67
C SER A 73 -19.28 17.52 -8.32
N GLY A 74 -19.42 16.42 -7.58
CA GLY A 74 -19.76 15.10 -8.09
C GLY A 74 -21.12 14.72 -7.52
N GLN A 75 -22.11 14.40 -8.37
CA GLN A 75 -23.45 14.02 -7.93
C GLN A 75 -23.36 12.91 -6.85
N LEU A 76 -23.77 13.21 -5.62
CA LEU A 76 -23.95 12.21 -4.58
C LEU A 76 -25.21 11.39 -4.92
N ASP A 77 -25.06 10.11 -5.26
CA ASP A 77 -26.22 9.21 -5.27
C ASP A 77 -26.39 8.58 -3.89
N VAL A 78 -27.61 8.67 -3.38
CA VAL A 78 -28.07 7.88 -2.24
C VAL A 78 -28.27 6.45 -2.73
N ASN A 79 -27.43 5.53 -2.26
CA ASN A 79 -27.66 4.11 -2.50
C ASN A 79 -28.66 3.58 -1.46
N ILE A 80 -29.92 3.45 -1.86
CA ILE A 80 -30.87 2.64 -1.11
C ILE A 80 -30.61 1.19 -1.51
N HIS A 81 -29.91 0.47 -0.62
CA HIS A 81 -29.81 -1.00 -0.55
C HIS A 81 -28.57 -1.69 -1.16
N ILE A 82 -27.53 -1.89 -0.33
CA ILE A 82 -26.64 -3.06 -0.45
C ILE A 82 -26.24 -3.61 0.94
N LEU A 83 -27.22 -4.01 1.75
CA LEU A 83 -26.97 -4.93 2.89
C LEU A 83 -27.56 -6.32 2.59
N SER A 84 -27.22 -6.89 1.43
CA SER A 84 -27.54 -8.29 1.14
C SER A 84 -26.35 -9.16 0.71
N ASN A 85 -25.16 -8.60 0.47
CA ASN A 85 -24.04 -9.36 -0.12
C ASN A 85 -22.74 -9.40 0.69
N PHE A 86 -22.81 -9.24 2.02
CA PHE A 86 -21.76 -9.76 2.90
C PHE A 86 -22.25 -11.03 3.58
N LYS A 87 -22.30 -12.10 2.77
CA LYS A 87 -22.31 -13.47 3.26
C LYS A 87 -21.36 -14.27 2.38
N ASP A 88 -20.09 -14.23 2.74
CA ASP A 88 -19.22 -15.39 3.03
C ASP A 88 -17.84 -14.88 3.47
#